data_AF-A0A519XUR8-F1
#
_entry.id   AF-A0A519XUR8-F1
#
_cell.length_a   1.000
_cell.length_b   1.000
_cell.length_c   1.000
_cell.angle_alpha   90.00
_cell.angle_beta   90.00
_cell.angle_gamma   90.00
#
_symmetry.space_group_name_H-M   'P 1'
#
loop_
_entity.id
_entity.type
_entity.pdbx_description
1 polymer ?
#
loop_
_entity_poly.entity_id
_entity_poly.type
_entity_poly.pdbx_seq_one_letter_code
_entity_poly.pdbx_strand_id
1 'polypeptide(L)'
;MKLKCLLLSLLLFPLISIAQGVAPAAALVSAATPYRYCALVVDDSRFVVSNRLLLDYGQRVKDAPAEPEMAEIAKNISGSTSVIDALNYLSRHGWELLSVTNVPYEISGTSSQFLISETRYLLRRRVPAP
;
A
#
# COMPACT_ATOMS: atom_id res chain seq x y z
N MET A 1 37.33 31.36 48.64
CA MET A 1 37.35 32.05 47.33
C MET A 1 36.62 31.19 46.30
N LYS A 2 35.72 31.82 45.54
CA LYS A 2 35.13 31.40 44.25
C LYS A 2 34.30 30.10 44.20
N LEU A 3 33.07 30.16 44.73
CA LEU A 3 31.96 29.30 44.30
C LEU A 3 30.74 30.19 43.96
N LYS A 4 30.91 31.08 42.97
CA LYS A 4 29.95 32.18 42.71
C LYS A 4 29.65 32.46 41.23
N CYS A 5 29.95 31.50 40.33
CA CYS A 5 29.75 31.71 38.89
C CYS A 5 29.13 30.48 38.18
N LEU A 6 28.15 29.80 38.79
CA LEU A 6 27.46 28.68 38.12
C LEU A 6 25.93 28.72 38.21
N LEU A 7 25.36 29.85 38.62
CA LEU A 7 23.92 30.04 38.77
C LEU A 7 23.31 31.05 37.78
N LEU A 8 24.09 31.53 36.81
CA LEU A 8 23.68 32.64 35.93
C LEU A 8 23.65 32.27 34.44
N SER A 9 23.19 31.07 34.08
CA SER A 9 22.98 30.71 32.66
C SER A 9 21.57 30.16 32.35
N LEU A 10 20.62 30.23 33.29
CA LEU A 10 19.31 29.58 33.14
C LEU A 10 18.14 30.54 32.82
N LEU A 11 18.40 31.77 32.37
CA LEU A 11 17.37 32.81 32.23
C LEU A 11 17.25 33.42 30.83
N LEU A 12 17.45 32.63 29.76
CA LEU A 12 17.17 33.09 28.40
C LEU A 12 16.44 32.00 27.58
N PHE A 13 15.22 31.68 27.98
CA PHE A 13 14.22 31.10 27.07
C PHE A 13 13.13 32.15 26.84
N PRO A 14 12.99 32.71 25.63
CA PRO A 14 11.87 33.57 25.32
C PRO A 14 10.61 32.70 25.17
N LEU A 15 9.61 32.94 26.04
CA LEU A 15 8.25 32.47 25.83
C LEU A 15 7.68 33.19 24.60
N ILE A 16 7.73 32.53 23.45
CA ILE A 16 6.91 32.92 22.30
C ILE A 16 5.50 32.40 22.59
N SER A 17 4.65 33.26 23.16
CA SER A 17 3.21 33.02 23.22
C SER A 17 2.64 33.16 21.81
N ILE A 18 2.46 32.04 21.12
CA ILE A 18 1.65 31.98 19.92
C ILE A 18 0.20 31.90 20.38
N ALA A 19 -0.50 33.04 20.36
CA ALA A 19 -1.94 33.07 20.45
C ALA A 19 -2.53 32.35 19.23
N GLN A 20 -2.78 31.05 19.34
CA GLN A 20 -3.57 30.31 18.38
C GLN A 20 -5.03 30.65 18.62
N GLY A 21 -5.53 31.66 17.92
CA GLY A 21 -6.96 31.83 17.71
C GLY A 21 -7.48 30.56 17.05
N VAL A 22 -8.20 29.74 17.82
CA VAL A 22 -8.93 28.59 17.29
C VAL A 22 -10.11 29.18 16.52
N ALA A 23 -9.87 29.54 15.26
CA ALA A 23 -10.95 29.63 14.30
C ALA A 23 -11.59 28.23 14.25
N PRO A 24 -12.91 28.08 14.36
CA PRO A 24 -13.56 26.81 14.09
C PRO A 24 -13.21 26.45 12.65
N ALA A 25 -12.26 25.52 12.50
CA ALA A 25 -12.01 24.87 11.24
C ALA A 25 -13.32 24.16 10.91
N ALA A 26 -14.14 24.80 10.08
CA ALA A 26 -15.11 24.08 9.30
C ALA A 26 -14.31 22.95 8.66
N ALA A 27 -14.54 21.73 9.14
CA ALA A 27 -14.04 20.55 8.48
C ALA A 27 -14.67 20.61 7.10
N LEU A 28 -13.93 21.17 6.15
CA LEU A 28 -14.16 20.93 4.74
C LEU A 28 -14.07 19.42 4.67
N VAL A 29 -15.24 18.79 4.60
CA VAL A 29 -15.40 17.41 4.17
C VAL A 29 -14.86 17.45 2.74
N SER A 30 -13.54 17.36 2.63
CA SER A 30 -12.84 17.20 1.37
C SER A 30 -13.45 15.93 0.82
N ALA A 31 -14.26 16.06 -0.24
CA ALA A 31 -14.87 14.93 -0.91
C ALA A 31 -13.76 13.92 -1.13
N ALA A 32 -13.80 12.81 -0.39
CA ALA A 32 -12.69 11.89 -0.33
C ALA A 32 -12.44 11.42 -1.76
N THR A 33 -11.27 11.76 -2.31
CA THR A 33 -10.90 11.36 -3.66
C THR A 33 -11.08 9.86 -3.78
N PRO A 34 -11.87 9.37 -4.76
CA PRO A 34 -12.17 7.95 -4.83
C PRO A 34 -10.89 7.15 -5.01
N TYR A 35 -10.80 6.02 -4.31
CA TYR A 35 -9.69 5.09 -4.43
C TYR A 35 -10.09 3.92 -5.31
N ARG A 36 -9.16 3.50 -6.17
CA ARG A 36 -9.19 2.20 -6.84
C ARG A 36 -8.34 1.21 -6.06
N TYR A 37 -8.74 -0.05 -6.07
CA TYR A 37 -8.04 -1.13 -5.37
C TYR A 37 -7.63 -2.23 -6.36
N CYS A 38 -6.51 -2.87 -6.08
CA CYS A 38 -6.09 -4.11 -6.74
C CYS A 38 -5.31 -4.98 -5.75
N ALA A 39 -5.17 -6.26 -6.06
CA ALA A 39 -4.34 -7.19 -5.31
C ALA A 39 -3.27 -7.78 -6.23
N LEU A 40 -2.00 -7.65 -5.85
CA LEU A 40 -0.95 -8.49 -6.41
C LEU A 40 -0.99 -9.84 -5.70
N VAL A 41 -1.25 -10.88 -6.48
CA VAL A 41 -1.43 -12.25 -6.04
C VAL A 41 -0.18 -13.06 -6.39
N VAL A 42 0.35 -13.77 -5.40
CA VAL A 42 1.57 -14.58 -5.51
C VAL A 42 1.28 -15.99 -5.03
N ASP A 43 1.33 -16.96 -5.94
CA ASP A 43 1.19 -18.38 -5.61
C ASP A 43 2.51 -18.92 -5.00
N ASP A 44 2.47 -19.25 -3.71
CA ASP A 44 3.62 -19.30 -2.80
C ASP A 44 4.45 -20.58 -2.91
N SER A 45 4.26 -21.41 -3.94
CA SER A 45 5.06 -22.64 -3.99
C SER A 45 6.57 -22.39 -4.19
N ARG A 46 6.99 -21.20 -4.72
CA ARG A 46 8.39 -20.71 -4.82
C ARG A 46 8.46 -19.18 -5.02
N PHE A 47 9.21 -18.45 -4.18
CA PHE A 47 9.41 -16.98 -4.23
C PHE A 47 10.11 -16.40 -5.49
N VAL A 48 10.63 -17.24 -6.39
CA VAL A 48 11.60 -16.84 -7.44
C VAL A 48 11.05 -16.99 -8.87
N VAL A 49 9.78 -17.37 -9.06
CA VAL A 49 9.25 -17.68 -10.40
C VAL A 49 8.30 -16.58 -10.90
N SER A 50 8.69 -15.93 -12.01
CA SER A 50 7.96 -14.83 -12.69
C SER A 50 6.52 -15.19 -13.09
N ASN A 51 6.26 -16.45 -13.46
CA ASN A 51 4.97 -16.89 -14.01
C ASN A 51 3.85 -17.04 -12.97
N ARG A 52 4.05 -16.54 -11.75
CA ARG A 52 3.12 -16.71 -10.61
C ARG A 52 2.58 -15.40 -10.06
N LEU A 53 2.98 -14.28 -10.66
CA LEU A 53 2.48 -12.95 -10.31
C LEU A 53 1.25 -12.64 -11.14
N LEU A 54 0.14 -12.39 -10.46
CA LEU A 54 -1.11 -12.01 -11.09
C LEU A 54 -1.62 -10.72 -10.45
N LEU A 55 -2.12 -9.80 -11.27
CA LEU A 55 -2.82 -8.63 -10.77
C LEU A 55 -4.32 -8.89 -10.82
N ASP A 56 -4.97 -8.93 -9.66
CA ASP A 56 -6.42 -8.95 -9.54
C ASP A 56 -6.92 -7.52 -9.33
N TYR A 57 -7.77 -7.06 -10.22
CA TYR A 57 -8.42 -5.76 -10.16
C TYR A 57 -9.93 -5.88 -10.41
N GLY A 58 -10.50 -7.07 -10.15
CA GLY A 58 -11.91 -7.36 -10.38
C GLY A 58 -12.25 -7.76 -11.81
N GLN A 59 -11.24 -8.01 -12.67
CA GLN A 59 -11.43 -8.35 -14.08
C GLN A 59 -12.16 -9.68 -14.33
N ARG A 60 -12.25 -10.53 -13.30
CA ARG A 60 -12.94 -11.83 -13.36
C ARG A 60 -14.41 -11.75 -12.95
N VAL A 61 -14.89 -10.59 -12.49
CA VAL A 61 -16.31 -10.39 -12.17
C VAL A 61 -17.11 -10.41 -13.47
N LYS A 62 -18.26 -11.09 -13.45
CA LYS A 62 -19.17 -11.11 -14.60
C LYS A 62 -19.59 -9.67 -14.94
N ASP A 63 -19.55 -9.32 -16.22
CA ASP A 63 -19.88 -7.98 -16.72
C ASP A 63 -18.95 -6.87 -16.21
N ALA A 64 -17.71 -7.21 -15.82
CA ALA A 64 -16.71 -6.23 -15.46
C ALA A 64 -16.41 -5.28 -16.64
N PRO A 65 -16.33 -3.96 -16.40
CA PRO A 65 -15.97 -3.01 -17.44
C PRO A 65 -14.56 -3.31 -17.96
N ALA A 66 -14.36 -3.10 -19.26
CA ALA A 66 -13.03 -3.16 -19.83
C ALA A 66 -12.19 -2.00 -19.29
N GLU A 67 -11.04 -2.33 -18.69
CA GLU A 67 -10.09 -1.35 -18.17
C GLU A 67 -8.74 -1.53 -18.87
N PRO A 68 -8.53 -0.88 -20.04
CA PRO A 68 -7.31 -1.06 -20.84
C PRO A 68 -6.03 -0.77 -20.07
N GLU A 69 -6.04 0.29 -19.26
CA GLU A 69 -4.91 0.66 -18.40
C GLU A 69 -4.55 -0.47 -17.43
N MET A 70 -5.56 -1.04 -16.74
CA MET A 70 -5.33 -2.13 -15.79
C MET A 70 -4.88 -3.42 -16.48
N ALA A 71 -5.39 -3.69 -17.68
CA ALA A 71 -4.95 -4.82 -18.50
C ALA A 71 -3.47 -4.69 -18.92
N GLU A 72 -3.02 -3.49 -19.27
CA GLU A 72 -1.62 -3.22 -19.59
C GLU A 72 -0.71 -3.37 -18.36
N ILE A 73 -1.10 -2.80 -17.22
CA ILE A 73 -0.39 -2.98 -15.95
C ILE A 73 -0.30 -4.47 -15.62
N ALA A 74 -1.40 -5.22 -15.71
CA ALA A 74 -1.42 -6.66 -15.44
C ALA A 74 -0.49 -7.45 -16.37
N LYS A 75 -0.43 -7.08 -17.66
CA LYS A 75 0.51 -7.66 -18.62
C LYS A 75 1.96 -7.40 -18.20
N ASN A 76 2.31 -6.18 -17.79
CA ASN A 76 3.66 -5.86 -17.34
C ASN A 76 4.03 -6.62 -16.06
N ILE A 77 3.09 -6.74 -15.11
CA ILE A 77 3.27 -7.52 -13.88
C ILE A 77 3.53 -8.99 -14.18
N SER A 78 2.86 -9.57 -15.17
CA SER A 78 3.09 -10.97 -15.57
C SER A 78 4.50 -11.23 -16.11
N GLY A 79 5.19 -10.17 -16.58
CA GLY A 79 6.58 -10.22 -17.02
C GLY A 79 7.61 -9.91 -15.92
N SER A 80 7.17 -9.54 -14.71
CA SER A 80 8.08 -9.20 -13.62
C SER A 80 8.87 -10.41 -13.12
N THR A 81 10.14 -10.17 -12.78
CA THR A 81 11.07 -11.23 -12.35
C THR A 81 10.93 -11.61 -10.88
N SER A 82 10.33 -10.74 -10.07
CA SER A 82 10.14 -10.94 -8.64
C SER A 82 8.96 -10.12 -8.11
N VAL A 83 8.48 -10.48 -6.91
CA VAL A 83 7.46 -9.70 -6.18
C VAL A 83 7.94 -8.26 -5.95
N ILE A 84 9.22 -8.07 -5.62
CA ILE A 84 9.80 -6.74 -5.35
C ILE A 84 9.76 -5.88 -6.62
N ASP A 85 10.09 -6.46 -7.78
CA ASP A 85 10.02 -5.76 -9.07
C ASP A 85 8.59 -5.33 -9.39
N ALA A 86 7.62 -6.23 -9.21
CA ALA A 86 6.20 -5.92 -9.39
C ALA A 86 5.71 -4.81 -8.45
N LEU A 87 6.06 -4.85 -7.16
CA LEU A 87 5.70 -3.82 -6.19
C LEU A 87 6.35 -2.47 -6.52
N ASN A 88 7.62 -2.48 -6.93
CA ASN A 88 8.30 -1.27 -7.38
C ASN A 88 7.66 -0.69 -8.65
N TYR A 89 7.27 -1.54 -9.60
CA TYR A 89 6.54 -1.12 -10.79
C TYR A 89 5.20 -0.46 -10.42
N LEU A 90 4.40 -1.09 -9.55
CA LEU A 90 3.12 -0.55 -9.09
C LEU A 90 3.30 0.79 -8.35
N SER A 91 4.30 0.89 -7.47
CA SER A 91 4.61 2.12 -6.75
C SER A 91 4.95 3.29 -7.69
N ARG A 92 5.74 3.05 -8.75
CA ARG A 92 6.02 4.06 -9.79
C ARG A 92 4.76 4.51 -10.54
N HIS A 93 3.70 3.70 -10.56
CA HIS A 93 2.40 4.01 -11.17
C HIS A 93 1.37 4.55 -10.17
N GLY A 94 1.82 5.01 -9.00
CA GLY A 94 1.00 5.68 -7.99
C GLY A 94 0.20 4.74 -7.10
N TRP A 95 0.50 3.44 -7.11
CA TRP A 95 -0.14 2.48 -6.20
C TRP A 95 0.57 2.46 -4.84
N GLU A 96 -0.23 2.51 -3.78
CA GLU A 96 0.20 2.44 -2.38
C GLU A 96 -0.15 1.05 -1.82
N LEU A 97 0.82 0.36 -1.22
CA LEU A 97 0.57 -0.87 -0.49
C LEU A 97 -0.19 -0.58 0.81
N LEU A 98 -1.28 -1.30 1.04
CA LEU A 98 -2.10 -1.17 2.25
C LEU A 98 -1.91 -2.31 3.23
N SER A 99 -1.93 -3.54 2.74
CA SER A 99 -1.82 -4.72 3.57
C SER A 99 -1.27 -5.90 2.79
N VAL A 100 -0.77 -6.87 3.54
CA VAL A 100 -0.32 -8.16 3.02
C VAL A 100 -1.06 -9.25 3.78
N THR A 101 -1.66 -10.19 3.06
CA THR A 101 -2.45 -11.28 3.63
C THR A 101 -2.00 -12.60 3.04
N ASN A 102 -1.82 -13.61 3.89
CA ASN A 102 -1.59 -14.98 3.46
C ASN A 102 -2.92 -15.73 3.53
N VAL A 103 -3.33 -16.29 2.39
CA VAL A 103 -4.56 -17.06 2.25
C VAL A 103 -4.18 -18.53 2.11
N PRO A 104 -4.34 -19.35 3.15
CA PRO A 104 -4.16 -20.79 3.01
C PRO A 104 -5.30 -21.37 2.16
N TYR A 105 -4.98 -22.29 1.27
CA TYR A 105 -5.96 -23.08 0.54
C TYR A 105 -5.50 -24.54 0.43
N GLU A 106 -6.46 -25.45 0.50
CA GLU A 106 -6.21 -26.88 0.39
C GLU A 106 -6.32 -27.31 -1.07
N ILE A 107 -5.31 -28.03 -1.56
CA ILE A 107 -5.45 -28.79 -2.81
C ILE A 107 -5.64 -30.25 -2.42
N SER A 108 -6.86 -30.77 -2.63
CA SER A 108 -7.12 -32.20 -2.49
C SER A 108 -6.44 -32.97 -3.62
N GLY A 109 -5.34 -33.65 -3.32
CA GLY A 109 -4.76 -34.68 -4.17
C GLY A 109 -5.42 -36.04 -3.94
N THR A 110 -5.32 -36.96 -4.89
CA THR A 110 -5.93 -38.30 -4.84
C THR A 110 -5.44 -39.20 -3.69
N SER A 111 -4.44 -38.78 -2.91
CA SER A 111 -3.91 -39.55 -1.77
C SER A 111 -3.20 -38.73 -0.66
N SER A 112 -3.13 -37.40 -0.78
CA SER A 112 -2.49 -36.53 0.22
C SER A 112 -3.10 -35.12 0.19
N GLN A 113 -3.35 -34.57 1.39
CA GLN A 113 -3.76 -33.18 1.58
C GLN A 113 -2.50 -32.33 1.72
N PHE A 114 -2.31 -31.37 0.82
CA PHE A 114 -1.26 -30.37 0.95
C PHE A 114 -1.91 -29.01 1.25
N LEU A 115 -1.39 -28.34 2.27
CA LEU A 115 -1.72 -26.94 2.52
C LEU A 115 -0.80 -26.07 1.66
N ILE A 116 -1.38 -25.29 0.75
CA ILE A 116 -0.66 -24.27 -0.01
C ILE A 116 -1.10 -22.90 0.51
N SER A 117 -0.22 -21.91 0.45
CA SER A 117 -0.55 -20.52 0.73
C SER A 117 -0.50 -19.70 -0.56
N GLU A 118 -1.33 -18.67 -0.62
CA GLU A 118 -1.21 -17.58 -1.57
C GLU A 118 -0.94 -16.31 -0.78
N THR A 119 0.03 -15.51 -1.20
CA THR A 119 0.27 -14.18 -0.62
C THR A 119 -0.43 -13.13 -1.47
N ARG A 120 -1.24 -12.26 -0.84
CA ARG A 120 -1.93 -11.14 -1.48
C ARG A 120 -1.42 -9.83 -0.91
N TYR A 121 -0.96 -8.96 -1.80
CA TYR A 121 -0.61 -7.58 -1.49
C TYR A 121 -1.75 -6.69 -1.95
N LEU A 122 -2.51 -6.10 -1.02
CA LEU A 122 -3.59 -5.18 -1.33
C LEU A 122 -3.02 -3.79 -1.57
N LEU A 123 -3.32 -3.20 -2.73
CA LEU A 123 -2.88 -1.87 -3.09
C LEU A 123 -4.06 -0.95 -3.39
N ARG A 124 -3.85 0.36 -3.24
CA ARG A 124 -4.78 1.39 -3.68
C ARG A 124 -4.12 2.47 -4.50
N ARG A 125 -4.88 3.15 -5.35
CA ARG A 125 -4.45 4.35 -6.07
C ARG A 125 -5.57 5.38 -6.08
N ARG A 126 -5.23 6.66 -5.93
CA ARG A 126 -6.21 7.76 -6.06
C ARG A 126 -6.66 7.85 -7.51
N VAL A 127 -7.96 7.98 -7.73
CA VAL A 127 -8.54 8.25 -9.05
C VAL A 127 -8.91 9.73 -9.10
N PRO A 128 -8.55 10.47 -10.16
CA PRO A 128 -9.05 11.82 -10.35
C PRO A 128 -10.57 11.84 -10.22
N ALA A 129 -11.11 12.85 -9.54
CA ALA A 129 -12.55 13.06 -9.57
C ALA A 129 -12.99 13.27 -11.04
N PRO A 130 -14.16 12.73 -11.45
CA PRO A 130 -14.69 12.92 -12.79
C PRO A 130 -14.94 14.39 -13.11
#